data_AF-A0A3M5V1P6-F1
#
_entry.id   AF-A0A3M5V1P6-F1
#
_cell.length_a   1.000
_cell.length_b   1.000
_cell.length_c   1.000
_cell.angle_alpha   90.00
_cell.angle_beta   90.00
_cell.angle_gamma   90.00
#
_symmetry.space_group_name_H-M   'P 1'
#
loop_
_entity.id
_entity.type
_entity.pdbx_description
1 polymer ?
#
loop_
_entity_poly.entity_id
_entity_poly.type
_entity_poly.pdbx_seq_one_letter_code
_entity_poly.pdbx_strand_id
1 'polypeptide(L)'
;MRLTQQALEQATAVGANTDESPELKLAEEKFARAKGNMADQSYKRARMRAEQAELDARLAEAKVLTGKSQEQLNVLNTRITRLRKQLQLGDAQ
;
A
#
# COMPACT_ATOMS: atom_id res chain seq x y z
N MET A 1 -13.45 -1.23 14.24
CA MET A 1 -12.10 -1.68 14.64
C MET A 1 -11.60 -2.83 13.77
N ARG A 2 -12.37 -3.91 13.56
CA ARG A 2 -11.93 -5.05 12.72
C ARG A 2 -11.52 -4.65 11.29
N LEU A 3 -12.31 -3.81 10.61
CA LEU A 3 -12.00 -3.37 9.24
C LEU A 3 -10.69 -2.57 9.16
N THR A 4 -10.49 -1.63 10.07
CA THR A 4 -9.23 -0.88 10.20
C THR A 4 -8.03 -1.78 10.42
N GLN A 5 -8.14 -2.79 11.29
CA GLN A 5 -7.07 -3.76 11.52
C GLN A 5 -6.75 -4.55 10.26
N GLN A 6 -7.78 -5.04 9.56
CA GLN A 6 -7.61 -5.75 8.30
C GLN A 6 -6.90 -4.89 7.25
N ALA A 7 -7.23 -3.59 7.15
CA ALA A 7 -6.56 -2.68 6.22
C ALA A 7 -5.08 -2.46 6.56
N LEU A 8 -4.73 -2.35 7.84
CA LEU A 8 -3.33 -2.28 8.29
C LEU A 8 -2.56 -3.56 7.92
N GLU A 9 -3.16 -4.72 8.18
CA GLU A 9 -2.56 -6.02 7.81
C GLU A 9 -2.37 -6.16 6.31
N GLN A 10 -3.33 -5.69 5.50
CA GLN A 10 -3.24 -5.68 4.04
C GLN A 10 -2.11 -4.77 3.53
N ALA A 11 -2.01 -3.55 4.06
CA ALA A 11 -0.94 -2.63 3.70
C ALA A 11 0.44 -3.23 3.99
N THR A 12 0.63 -3.83 5.17
CA THR A 12 1.89 -4.49 5.53
C THR A 12 2.16 -5.73 4.66
N ALA A 13 1.12 -6.53 4.36
CA ALA A 13 1.26 -7.73 3.51
C ALA A 13 1.69 -7.41 2.08
N VAL A 14 1.28 -6.26 1.52
CA VAL A 14 1.76 -5.81 0.21
C VAL A 14 3.14 -5.16 0.27
N GLY A 15 3.74 -5.02 1.46
CA GLY A 15 5.10 -4.52 1.66
C GLY A 15 5.19 -3.05 2.05
N ALA A 16 4.10 -2.40 2.45
CA ALA A 16 4.19 -1.10 3.10
C ALA A 16 4.88 -1.25 4.46
N ASN A 17 5.82 -0.36 4.75
CA ASN A 17 6.52 -0.28 6.03
C ASN A 17 6.47 1.17 6.56
N THR A 18 6.60 1.33 7.87
CA THR A 18 6.42 2.64 8.52
C THR A 18 7.60 3.59 8.34
N ASP A 19 8.76 3.08 7.92
CA ASP A 19 9.94 3.89 7.63
C ASP A 19 9.84 4.57 6.26
N GLU A 20 9.19 3.91 5.29
CA GLU A 20 9.05 4.38 3.90
C GLU A 20 7.64 4.87 3.56
N SER A 21 6.62 4.51 4.34
CA SER A 21 5.23 4.97 4.16
C SER A 21 4.77 5.85 5.31
N PRO A 22 4.75 7.19 5.13
CA PRO A 22 4.22 8.09 6.15
C PRO A 22 2.70 7.87 6.37
N GLU A 23 1.97 7.41 5.36
CA GLU A 23 0.55 7.07 5.50
C GLU A 23 0.33 5.88 6.43
N LEU A 24 1.13 4.82 6.31
CA LEU A 24 1.01 3.66 7.19
C LEU A 24 1.32 4.05 8.65
N LYS A 25 2.36 4.87 8.87
CA LYS A 25 2.69 5.39 10.20
C LYS A 25 1.52 6.19 10.80
N LEU A 26 0.91 7.09 10.02
CA LEU A 26 -0.27 7.83 10.46
C LEU A 26 -1.47 6.91 10.75
N ALA A 27 -1.66 5.86 9.95
CA ALA A 27 -2.71 4.88 10.15
C ALA A 27 -2.56 4.15 11.50
N GLU A 28 -1.35 3.67 11.82
CA GLU A 28 -1.04 3.01 13.09
C GLU A 28 -1.26 3.93 14.30
N GLU A 29 -0.76 5.16 14.22
CA GLU A 29 -0.94 6.16 15.29
C GLU A 29 -2.42 6.48 15.53
N LYS A 30 -3.21 6.67 14.45
CA LYS A 30 -4.65 6.93 14.54
C LYS A 30 -5.40 5.71 15.10
N PHE A 31 -5.01 4.50 14.71
CA PHE A 31 -5.63 3.28 15.21
C PHE A 31 -5.31 3.05 16.70
N ALA A 32 -4.08 3.33 17.15
CA ALA A 32 -3.72 3.32 18.55
C ALA A 32 -4.58 4.30 19.37
N ARG A 33 -4.74 5.54 18.88
CA ARG A 33 -5.66 6.52 19.49
C ARG A 33 -7.10 6.04 19.48
N ALA A 34 -7.56 5.38 18.42
CA ALA A 34 -8.91 4.81 18.33
C ALA A 34 -9.15 3.75 19.40
N LYS A 35 -8.16 2.88 19.67
CA LYS A 35 -8.20 1.90 20.77
C LYS A 35 -8.28 2.58 22.14
N GLY A 36 -7.52 3.66 22.37
CA GLY A 36 -7.63 4.47 23.58
C GLY A 36 -9.05 5.01 23.79
N ASN A 37 -9.66 5.63 22.77
CA ASN A 37 -11.04 6.11 22.89
C ASN A 37 -12.07 4.99 23.10
N MET A 38 -11.80 3.77 22.64
CA MET A 38 -12.66 2.62 22.93
C MET A 38 -12.60 2.25 24.41
N ALA A 39 -11.40 2.25 25.00
CA ALA A 39 -11.22 2.03 26.44
C ALA A 39 -11.91 3.13 27.27
N ASP A 40 -11.85 4.38 26.82
CA ASP A 40 -12.52 5.53 27.44
C ASP A 40 -14.02 5.61 27.15
N GLN A 41 -14.60 4.59 26.49
CA GLN A 41 -16.01 4.55 26.04
C GLN A 41 -16.44 5.73 25.16
N SER A 42 -15.49 6.45 24.57
CA SER A 42 -15.72 7.54 23.63
C SER A 42 -15.94 6.99 22.21
N TYR A 43 -17.02 6.23 22.04
CA TYR A 43 -17.27 5.42 20.85
C TYR A 43 -17.33 6.21 19.54
N LYS A 44 -17.90 7.42 19.56
CA LYS A 44 -17.95 8.29 18.37
C LYS A 44 -16.55 8.71 17.93
N ARG A 45 -15.69 9.10 18.88
CA ARG A 45 -14.30 9.49 18.58
C ARG A 45 -13.47 8.29 18.15
N ALA A 46 -13.67 7.15 18.79
CA ALA A 46 -13.04 5.90 18.39
C ALA A 46 -13.40 5.53 16.95
N ARG A 47 -14.69 5.58 16.57
CA ARG A 47 -15.15 5.26 15.22
C ARG A 47 -14.52 6.18 14.19
N MET A 48 -14.60 7.50 14.39
CA MET A 48 -14.01 8.47 13.47
C MET A 48 -12.50 8.26 13.27
N ARG A 49 -11.75 7.99 14.35
CA ARG A 49 -10.31 7.74 14.26
C ARG A 49 -9.98 6.42 13.57
N ALA A 50 -10.80 5.39 13.80
CA ALA A 50 -10.64 4.09 13.14
C ALA A 50 -10.92 4.18 11.63
N GLU A 51 -11.92 4.95 11.21
CA GLU A 51 -12.22 5.20 9.79
C GLU A 51 -11.09 5.98 9.11
N GLN A 52 -10.53 7.01 9.77
CA GLN A 52 -9.36 7.74 9.26
C GLN A 52 -8.13 6.84 9.13
N ALA A 53 -7.86 6.01 10.14
CA ALA A 53 -6.76 5.05 10.08
C ALA A 53 -6.94 4.03 8.95
N GLU A 54 -8.18 3.56 8.72
CA GLU A 54 -8.47 2.64 7.62
C GLU A 54 -8.17 3.27 6.26
N LEU A 55 -8.57 4.52 6.06
CA LEU A 55 -8.32 5.25 4.82
C LEU A 55 -6.82 5.42 4.56
N ASP A 56 -6.05 5.82 5.57
CA ASP A 56 -4.60 6.00 5.44
C ASP A 56 -3.90 4.66 5.15
N ALA A 57 -4.32 3.56 5.79
CA ALA A 57 -3.78 2.23 5.52
C ALA A 57 -4.04 1.79 4.07
N ARG A 58 -5.27 1.98 3.57
CA ARG A 58 -5.61 1.68 2.16
C ARG A 58 -4.83 2.56 1.18
N LEU A 59 -4.55 3.81 1.55
CA LEU A 59 -3.72 4.70 0.73
C LEU A 59 -2.27 4.20 0.66
N ALA A 60 -1.70 3.75 1.79
CA ALA A 60 -0.38 3.14 1.84
C ALA A 60 -0.31 1.88 0.97
N GLU A 61 -1.29 0.98 1.11
CA GLU A 61 -1.42 -0.24 0.29
C GLU A 61 -1.42 0.09 -1.21
N ALA A 62 -2.29 1.01 -1.63
CA ALA A 62 -2.44 1.40 -3.03
C ALA A 62 -1.14 1.96 -3.60
N LYS A 63 -0.43 2.84 -2.86
CA LYS A 63 0.85 3.41 -3.30
C LYS A 63 1.90 2.33 -3.55
N VAL A 64 2.03 1.37 -2.65
CA VAL A 64 2.99 0.27 -2.81
C VAL A 64 2.64 -0.61 -4.01
N LEU A 65 1.36 -0.97 -4.17
CA LEU A 65 0.91 -1.76 -5.31
C LEU A 65 1.10 -1.03 -6.64
N THR A 66 0.85 0.28 -6.69
CA THR A 66 1.14 1.11 -7.88
C THR A 66 2.63 1.11 -8.21
N GLY A 67 3.51 1.31 -7.21
CA GLY A 67 4.96 1.27 -7.41
C GLY A 67 5.43 -0.08 -7.97
N LYS A 68 5.01 -1.19 -7.36
CA LYS A 68 5.31 -2.55 -7.83
C LYS A 68 4.80 -2.80 -9.25
N SER A 69 3.59 -2.34 -9.55
CA SER A 69 3.01 -2.50 -10.90
C SER A 69 3.83 -1.75 -11.94
N GLN A 70 4.26 -0.52 -11.63
CA GLN A 70 5.10 0.27 -12.54
C GLN A 70 6.47 -0.39 -12.78
N GLU A 71 7.09 -0.95 -11.74
CA GLU A 71 8.32 -1.70 -11.87
C GLU A 71 8.17 -2.92 -12.79
N GLN A 72 7.11 -3.71 -12.61
CA GLN A 72 6.80 -4.86 -13.45
C GLN A 72 6.59 -4.46 -14.92
N LEU A 73 5.88 -3.36 -15.17
CA LEU A 73 5.71 -2.81 -16.51
C LEU A 73 7.05 -2.40 -17.14
N ASN A 74 7.93 -1.75 -16.38
CA ASN A 74 9.25 -1.36 -16.86
C ASN A 74 10.10 -2.58 -17.26
N VAL A 75 10.09 -3.63 -16.42
CA VAL A 75 10.77 -4.90 -16.70
C VAL A 75 10.22 -5.54 -17.98
N LEU A 76 8.89 -5.61 -18.12
CA LEU A 76 8.24 -6.20 -19.30
C LEU A 76 8.58 -5.42 -20.58
N ASN A 77 8.47 -4.10 -20.55
CA ASN A 77 8.79 -3.24 -21.69
C ASN A 77 10.26 -3.39 -22.12
N THR A 78 11.18 -3.49 -21.15
CA THR A 78 12.60 -3.73 -21.43
C THR A 78 12.83 -5.07 -22.14
N ARG A 79 12.13 -6.13 -21.71
CA ARG A 79 12.18 -7.44 -22.35
C ARG A 79 11.62 -7.41 -23.77
N ILE A 80 10.49 -6.75 -23.98
CA ILE A 80 9.87 -6.57 -25.31
C ILE A 80 10.83 -5.85 -26.25
N THR A 81 11.45 -4.74 -25.80
CA THR A 81 12.40 -3.98 -26.61
C THR A 81 13.61 -4.84 -27.01
N ARG A 82 14.15 -5.62 -26.08
CA ARG A 82 15.26 -6.54 -26.37
C ARG A 82 14.87 -7.60 -27.39
N LEU A 83 13.68 -8.21 -27.23
CA LEU A 83 13.18 -9.21 -28.16
C LEU A 83 13.00 -8.64 -29.57
N ARG A 84 12.40 -7.45 -29.69
CA ARG A 84 12.25 -6.76 -30.99
C ARG A 84 13.59 -6.53 -31.68
N LYS A 85 14.62 -6.10 -30.92
CA LYS A 85 15.97 -5.92 -31.45
C LYS A 85 16.60 -7.24 -31.91
N GLN A 86 16.40 -8.33 -31.17
CA GLN A 86 16.90 -9.65 -31.55
C GLN A 86 16.25 -10.17 -32.84
N LEU A 87 14.93 -9.99 -33.00
CA LEU A 87 14.22 -10.38 -34.22
C LEU A 87 14.70 -9.57 -35.43
N GLN A 88 14.84 -8.24 -35.30
CA GLN A 88 15.38 -7.40 -36.37
C GLN A 88 16.80 -7.78 -36.82
N LEU A 89 17.65 -8.24 -35.89
CA LEU A 89 18.99 -8.71 -36.21
C LEU A 89 19.00 -10.11 -36.85
N GLY A 90 18.06 -10.98 -36.48
CA GLY A 90 17.89 -12.31 -37.06
C GLY A 90 17.28 -12.27 -38.46
N ASP A 91 16.36 -11.34 -38.73
CA ASP A 91 15.78 -11.13 -40.06
C ASP A 91 16.78 -10.51 -41.07
N ALA A 92 17.91 -9.99 -40.58
CA ALA A 92 18.96 -9.37 -41.38
C ALA A 92 20.12 -10.33 -41.75
N GLN A 93 20.03 -11.61 -41.39
CA GLN A 93 20.99 -12.68 -41.72
C GLN A 93 20.39 -13.65 -42.74
#